data_AF-A0A8T7K2J0-F1
#
_entry.id   AF-A0A8T7K2J0-F1
#
_cell.length_a   1.000
_cell.length_b   1.000
_cell.length_c   1.000
_cell.angle_alpha   90.00
_cell.angle_beta   90.00
_cell.angle_gamma   90.00
#
_symmetry.space_group_name_H-M   'P 1'
#
loop_
_entity.id
_entity.type
_entity.pdbx_description
1 polymer ?
#
loop_
_entity_poly.entity_id
_entity_poly.type
_entity_poly.pdbx_seq_one_letter_code
_entity_poly.pdbx_strand_id
1 'polypeptide(L)'
;MSSQSFTAHIAGNPNVPTIKEANVRSAPGTAPNVTVLFKAPVGTQNCRVLDVQPDPQGTNLNGKVFQWFRLLLPDNREGWVRDDLLQIIGDGRPFGYPSLSLAAYAFGLTRTAPAVAAPQPAVAAPQPA
;
A
#
# COMPACT_ATOMS: atom_id res chain seq x y z
N MET A 1 -20.56 13.09 6.85
CA MET A 1 -19.13 13.38 7.11
C MET A 1 -18.37 13.02 5.86
N SER A 2 -17.70 14.00 5.24
CA SER A 2 -17.00 13.81 3.97
C SER A 2 -15.74 12.99 4.21
N SER A 3 -15.78 11.67 4.01
CA SER A 3 -14.59 10.82 4.11
C SER A 3 -13.58 11.27 3.06
N GLN A 4 -12.44 11.81 3.50
CA GLN A 4 -11.31 12.15 2.64
C GLN A 4 -10.91 10.89 1.85
N SER A 5 -10.93 10.97 0.51
CA SER A 5 -10.60 9.83 -0.34
C SER A 5 -9.15 9.43 -0.13
N PHE A 6 -8.89 8.13 0.07
CA PHE A 6 -7.54 7.64 0.24
C PHE A 6 -6.80 7.67 -1.09
N THR A 7 -5.80 8.54 -1.16
CA THR A 7 -5.02 8.81 -2.37
C THR A 7 -3.54 8.66 -2.08
N ALA A 8 -2.79 8.29 -3.11
CA ALA A 8 -1.36 8.18 -3.09
C ALA A 8 -0.75 9.08 -4.16
N HIS A 9 0.43 9.60 -3.86
CA HIS A 9 1.26 10.41 -4.74
C HIS A 9 2.59 9.70 -4.93
N ILE A 10 3.05 9.64 -6.18
CA ILE A 10 4.35 9.09 -6.53
C ILE A 10 5.39 10.18 -6.24
N ALA A 11 5.98 10.15 -5.06
CA ALA A 11 6.97 11.14 -4.62
C ALA A 11 8.41 10.70 -4.90
N GLY A 12 8.63 9.42 -5.24
CA GLY A 12 9.98 8.85 -5.35
C GLY A 12 10.60 8.61 -3.98
N ASN A 13 11.90 8.32 -3.95
CA ASN A 13 12.64 8.14 -2.70
C ASN A 13 13.50 9.37 -2.42
N PRO A 14 13.28 10.11 -1.33
CA PRO A 14 14.07 11.30 -1.00
C PRO A 14 15.54 10.97 -0.73
N ASN A 15 15.84 9.74 -0.28
CA ASN A 15 17.21 9.26 -0.07
C ASN A 15 17.91 8.88 -1.38
N VAL A 16 17.15 8.68 -2.47
CA VAL A 16 17.66 8.30 -3.79
C VAL A 16 17.02 9.21 -4.85
N PRO A 17 17.43 10.49 -4.93
CA PRO A 17 16.80 11.50 -5.78
C PRO A 17 16.99 11.26 -7.29
N THR A 18 17.83 10.27 -7.65
CA THR A 18 18.02 9.78 -9.01
C THR A 18 16.81 8.98 -9.51
N ILE A 19 15.95 8.48 -8.62
CA ILE A 19 14.70 7.82 -9.01
C ILE A 19 13.72 8.91 -9.48
N LYS A 20 13.54 9.01 -10.79
CA LYS A 20 12.55 9.92 -11.42
C LYS A 20 11.27 9.23 -11.84
N GLU A 21 11.23 7.90 -11.77
CA GLU A 21 10.10 7.11 -12.18
C GLU A 21 9.89 5.95 -11.22
N ALA A 22 8.63 5.66 -10.90
CA ALA A 22 8.24 4.47 -10.15
C ALA A 22 7.79 3.37 -11.11
N ASN A 23 8.28 2.15 -10.89
CA ASN A 23 7.84 0.99 -11.66
C ASN A 23 6.44 0.58 -11.19
N VAL A 24 5.49 0.56 -12.12
CA VAL A 24 4.13 0.07 -11.91
C VAL A 24 4.04 -1.35 -12.43
N ARG A 25 3.65 -2.28 -11.56
CA ARG A 25 3.70 -3.73 -11.81
C ARG A 25 2.31 -4.34 -11.93
N SER A 26 2.22 -5.51 -12.57
CA SER A 26 0.97 -6.25 -12.72
C SER A 26 0.48 -6.90 -11.42
N ALA A 27 1.39 -7.19 -10.49
CA ALA A 27 1.12 -7.86 -9.22
C ALA A 27 1.98 -7.26 -8.09
N PRO A 28 1.61 -7.45 -6.81
CA PRO A 28 2.42 -7.01 -5.69
C PRO A 28 3.67 -7.90 -5.59
N GLY A 29 4.85 -7.29 -5.67
CA GLY A 29 6.12 -7.98 -5.48
C GLY A 29 7.14 -7.73 -6.59
N THR A 30 8.31 -8.35 -6.42
CA THR A 30 9.41 -8.31 -7.39
C THR A 30 9.77 -9.70 -7.95
N ALA A 31 8.90 -10.69 -7.73
CA ALA A 31 9.13 -12.05 -8.20
C ALA A 31 9.26 -12.10 -9.74
N PRO A 32 9.92 -13.13 -10.30
CA PRO A 32 10.22 -13.20 -11.74
C PRO A 32 8.97 -13.18 -12.64
N ASN A 33 7.83 -13.62 -12.12
CA ASN A 33 6.53 -13.60 -12.80
C ASN A 33 5.81 -12.24 -12.74
N VAL A 34 6.38 -11.25 -12.05
CA VAL A 34 5.78 -9.92 -11.88
C VAL A 34 6.41 -8.93 -12.87
N THR A 35 5.70 -8.69 -13.97
CA THR A 35 6.11 -7.77 -15.03
C THR A 35 5.85 -6.31 -14.64
N VAL A 36 6.79 -5.43 -14.99
CA VAL A 36 6.57 -3.98 -14.98
C VAL A 36 5.68 -3.63 -16.16
N LEU A 37 4.45 -3.19 -15.89
CA LEU A 37 3.50 -2.77 -16.93
C LEU A 37 3.96 -1.47 -17.58
N PHE A 38 4.32 -0.50 -16.75
CA PHE A 38 4.79 0.81 -17.18
C PHE A 38 5.54 1.50 -16.04
N LYS A 39 6.14 2.65 -16.36
CA LYS A 39 6.75 3.52 -15.36
C LYS A 39 5.93 4.79 -15.24
N ALA A 40 5.68 5.20 -14.00
CA ALA A 40 4.95 6.42 -13.70
C ALA A 40 5.93 7.48 -13.20
N PRO A 41 5.86 8.72 -13.72
CA PRO A 41 6.80 9.76 -13.33
C PRO A 41 6.60 10.17 -11.86
N VAL A 42 7.70 10.47 -11.18
CA VAL A 42 7.66 11.13 -9.87
C VAL A 42 7.00 12.50 -10.03
N GLY A 43 6.13 12.85 -9.09
CA GLY A 43 5.22 13.98 -9.16
C GLY A 43 3.80 13.60 -9.59
N THR A 44 3.53 12.33 -9.96
CA THR A 44 2.15 11.89 -10.23
C THR A 44 1.33 11.96 -8.94
N GLN A 45 0.29 12.78 -8.94
CA GLN A 45 -0.61 13.00 -7.80
C GLN A 45 -2.01 12.43 -8.06
N ASN A 46 -2.85 12.46 -7.02
CA ASN A 46 -4.25 12.02 -7.07
C ASN A 46 -4.43 10.56 -7.54
N CYS A 47 -3.47 9.67 -7.27
CA CYS A 47 -3.65 8.26 -7.58
C CYS A 47 -4.58 7.65 -6.53
N ARG A 48 -5.70 7.08 -6.97
CA ARG A 48 -6.65 6.45 -6.04
C ARG A 48 -6.07 5.12 -5.58
N VAL A 49 -6.07 4.89 -4.27
CA VAL A 49 -5.65 3.59 -3.72
C VAL A 49 -6.83 2.62 -3.84
N LEU A 50 -6.60 1.50 -4.52
CA LEU A 50 -7.57 0.43 -4.72
C LEU A 50 -7.36 -0.72 -3.73
N ASP A 51 -6.11 -1.09 -3.48
CA ASP A 51 -5.75 -2.19 -2.57
C ASP A 51 -4.35 -2.00 -1.99
N VAL A 52 -4.06 -2.66 -0.87
CA VAL A 52 -2.72 -2.69 -0.26
C VAL A 52 -2.39 -4.10 0.21
N GLN A 53 -1.26 -4.63 -0.28
CA GLN A 53 -0.76 -5.94 0.08
C GLN A 53 0.69 -5.89 0.55
N PRO A 54 1.07 -6.69 1.56
CA PRO A 54 2.48 -6.83 1.91
C PRO A 54 3.26 -7.49 0.76
N ASP A 55 4.56 -7.25 0.71
CA ASP A 55 5.44 -7.93 -0.23
C ASP A 55 5.38 -9.45 0.00
N PRO A 56 4.99 -10.25 -1.00
CA PRO A 56 4.81 -11.70 -0.82
C PRO A 56 6.13 -12.44 -0.62
N GLN A 57 7.28 -11.83 -0.90
CA GLN A 57 8.60 -12.39 -0.60
C GLN A 57 9.08 -12.01 0.81
N GLY A 58 8.30 -11.22 1.56
CA GLY A 58 8.71 -10.71 2.87
C GLY A 58 9.88 -9.74 2.80
N THR A 59 10.11 -9.14 1.62
CA THR A 59 11.18 -8.18 1.42
C THR A 59 10.99 -7.04 2.41
N ASN A 60 11.99 -6.82 3.26
CA ASN A 60 11.93 -5.79 4.28
C ASN A 60 13.13 -4.86 4.21
N LEU A 61 12.94 -3.65 4.71
CA LEU A 61 13.98 -2.66 4.90
C LEU A 61 13.81 -2.08 6.30
N ASN A 62 14.90 -2.02 7.07
CA ASN A 62 14.91 -1.59 8.47
C ASN A 62 13.88 -2.36 9.35
N GLY A 63 13.67 -3.65 9.09
CA GLY A 63 12.73 -4.49 9.82
C GLY A 63 11.26 -4.29 9.44
N LYS A 64 10.95 -3.43 8.45
CA LYS A 64 9.60 -3.24 7.91
C LYS A 64 9.44 -3.93 6.56
N VAL A 65 8.47 -4.82 6.44
CA VAL A 65 8.09 -5.45 5.16
C VAL A 65 7.49 -4.39 4.22
N PHE A 66 8.03 -4.31 3.00
CA PHE A 66 7.52 -3.41 1.98
C PHE A 66 6.04 -3.67 1.73
N GLN A 67 5.30 -2.59 1.48
CA GLN A 67 3.89 -2.66 1.14
C GLN A 67 3.74 -2.26 -0.32
N TRP A 68 2.88 -2.99 -1.02
CA TRP A 68 2.50 -2.72 -2.38
C TRP A 68 1.12 -2.10 -2.38
N PHE A 69 0.99 -0.97 -3.04
CA PHE A 69 -0.26 -0.25 -3.22
C PHE A 69 -0.71 -0.43 -4.66
N ARG A 70 -1.92 -0.98 -4.84
CA ARG A 70 -2.59 -0.94 -6.13
C ARG A 70 -3.18 0.44 -6.30
N LEU A 71 -2.66 1.17 -7.28
CA LEU A 71 -3.05 2.55 -7.56
C LEU A 71 -3.78 2.60 -8.89
N LEU A 72 -4.84 3.41 -8.94
CA LEU A 72 -5.44 3.91 -10.18
C LEU A 72 -4.92 5.32 -10.40
N LEU A 73 -4.10 5.48 -11.43
CA LEU A 73 -3.55 6.75 -11.86
C LEU A 73 -4.63 7.61 -12.53
N PRO A 74 -4.45 8.95 -12.60
CA PRO A 74 -5.40 9.85 -13.26
C PRO A 74 -5.52 9.62 -14.78
N ASP A 75 -4.60 8.86 -15.37
CA ASP A 75 -4.63 8.43 -16.78
C ASP A 75 -5.47 7.15 -17.00
N ASN A 76 -6.26 6.74 -16.00
CA ASN A 76 -7.03 5.50 -15.94
C ASN A 76 -6.20 4.21 -15.99
N ARG A 77 -4.88 4.28 -15.84
CA ARG A 77 -4.05 3.07 -15.72
C ARG A 77 -3.97 2.63 -14.28
N GLU A 78 -3.87 1.33 -14.08
CA GLU A 78 -3.70 0.76 -12.75
C GLU A 78 -2.50 -0.17 -12.66
N GLY A 79 -2.01 -0.34 -11.44
CA GLY A 79 -1.07 -1.38 -11.09
C GLY A 79 -0.46 -1.19 -9.72
N TRP A 80 0.51 -2.03 -9.40
CA TRP A 80 1.12 -2.11 -8.10
C TRP A 80 2.40 -1.28 -8.05
N VAL A 81 2.46 -0.40 -7.05
CA VAL A 81 3.63 0.45 -6.77
C VAL A 81 4.04 0.24 -5.33
N ARG A 82 5.35 0.22 -5.08
CA ARG A 82 5.93 -0.03 -3.75
C ARG A 82 5.88 1.22 -2.88
N ASP A 83 5.69 1.04 -1.58
CA ASP A 83 5.46 2.11 -0.60
C ASP A 83 6.64 3.04 -0.35
N ASP A 84 7.87 2.64 -0.70
CA ASP A 84 9.08 3.46 -0.60
C ASP A 84 9.10 4.65 -1.57
N LEU A 85 8.34 4.56 -2.66
CA LEU A 85 8.22 5.62 -3.67
C LEU A 85 6.92 6.41 -3.57
N LEU A 86 6.10 6.11 -2.56
CA LEU A 86 4.76 6.64 -2.42
C LEU A 86 4.60 7.47 -1.16
N GLN A 87 3.85 8.55 -1.30
CA GLN A 87 3.22 9.26 -0.19
C GLN A 87 1.73 8.99 -0.22
N ILE A 88 1.11 8.82 0.93
CA ILE A 88 -0.34 8.62 1.08
C ILE A 88 -0.96 9.78 1.84
N ILE A 89 -2.21 10.08 1.52
CA ILE A 89 -3.02 11.13 2.14
C ILE A 89 -4.50 10.71 2.16
N GLY A 90 -5.26 11.23 3.12
CA GLY A 90 -6.68 10.95 3.27
C GLY A 90 -6.95 9.79 4.24
N ASP A 91 -8.11 9.14 4.11
CA ASP A 91 -8.57 8.14 5.08
C ASP A 91 -8.06 6.72 4.76
N GLY A 92 -6.88 6.37 5.29
CA GLY A 92 -6.27 5.06 5.10
C GLY A 92 -6.79 3.94 6.00
N ARG A 93 -7.75 4.23 6.90
CA ARG A 93 -8.28 3.25 7.88
C ARG A 93 -8.79 1.95 7.26
N PRO A 94 -9.49 1.95 6.11
CA PRO A 94 -9.93 0.72 5.45
C PRO A 94 -8.78 -0.22 5.06
N PHE A 95 -7.58 0.32 4.84
CA PHE A 95 -6.40 -0.43 4.41
C PHE A 95 -5.42 -0.73 5.57
N GLY A 96 -5.75 -0.28 6.78
CA GLY A 96 -4.88 -0.43 7.96
C GLY A 96 -3.90 0.73 8.18
N TYR A 97 -4.13 1.89 7.56
CA TYR A 97 -3.34 3.10 7.78
C TYR A 97 -4.12 4.14 8.60
N PRO A 98 -3.43 5.07 9.29
CA PRO A 98 -4.11 6.18 9.92
C PRO A 98 -4.73 7.12 8.88
N SER A 99 -5.69 7.95 9.31
CA SER A 99 -6.17 9.07 8.51
C SER A 99 -5.12 10.18 8.51
N LEU A 100 -4.69 10.62 7.33
CA LEU A 100 -3.63 11.59 7.15
C LEU A 100 -4.20 12.88 6.57
N SER A 101 -4.00 14.00 7.27
CA SER A 101 -4.34 15.34 6.76
C SER A 101 -3.31 15.90 5.79
N LEU A 102 -2.09 15.36 5.81
CA LEU A 102 -0.97 15.75 4.96
C LEU A 102 -0.35 14.49 4.32
N ALA A 103 0.24 14.66 3.14
CA ALA A 103 0.92 13.58 2.45
C ALA A 103 2.13 13.10 3.27
N ALA A 104 2.15 11.81 3.59
CA ALA A 104 3.23 11.18 4.36
C ALA A 104 3.75 9.95 3.62
N TYR A 105 5.06 9.69 3.69
CA TYR A 105 5.66 8.53 3.05
C TYR A 105 5.08 7.22 3.60
N ALA A 106 4.50 6.41 2.72
CA ALA A 106 3.88 5.15 3.10
C ALA A 106 4.91 4.19 3.74
N PHE A 107 6.16 4.24 3.28
CA PHE A 107 7.26 3.50 3.90
C PHE A 107 7.55 3.88 5.36
N GLY A 108 7.38 5.14 5.74
CA GLY A 108 7.52 5.57 7.13
C GLY A 108 6.34 5.20 8.02
N LEU A 109 5.23 4.75 7.43
CA LEU A 109 4.00 4.44 8.16
C LEU A 109 3.88 2.95 8.45
N THR A 110 3.58 2.63 9.71
CA THR A 110 3.26 1.26 10.10
C THR A 110 1.81 0.96 9.72
N ARG A 111 1.64 -0.02 8.85
CA ARG A 111 0.32 -0.59 8.56
C ARG A 111 -0.08 -1.50 9.70
N THR A 112 -1.17 -1.17 10.37
CA THR A 112 -1.83 -2.09 11.29
C THR A 112 -2.79 -2.89 10.43
N ALA A 113 -2.46 -4.14 10.10
CA ALA A 113 -3.45 -5.00 9.43
C ALA A 113 -4.76 -4.90 10.21
N PRO A 114 -5.90 -4.62 9.55
CA PRO A 114 -7.18 -4.65 10.25
C PRO A 114 -7.23 -6.01 10.94
N ALA A 115 -7.44 -6.00 12.26
CA ALA A 115 -7.39 -7.22 13.05
C ALA A 115 -8.23 -8.27 12.33
N VAL A 116 -7.55 -9.26 11.73
CA VAL A 116 -8.22 -10.51 11.38
C VAL A 116 -8.75 -10.92 12.74
N ALA A 117 -10.07 -10.86 12.93
CA ALA A 117 -10.68 -11.30 14.16
C ALA A 117 -10.01 -12.64 14.44
N ALA A 118 -9.19 -12.71 15.50
CA ALA A 118 -8.60 -13.96 15.92
C ALA A 118 -9.77 -14.95 15.93
N PRO A 119 -9.63 -16.17 15.38
CA PRO A 119 -10.68 -17.16 15.52
C PRO A 119 -11.02 -17.18 17.00
N GLN A 120 -12.21 -16.67 17.37
CA GLN A 120 -12.68 -16.76 18.74
C GLN A 120 -12.56 -18.25 19.05
N PRO A 121 -11.86 -18.66 20.12
CA PRO A 121 -11.83 -20.07 20.49
C PRO A 121 -13.29 -20.52 20.52
N ALA A 122 -13.64 -21.45 19.64
CA ALA A 122 -15.00 -21.93 19.49
C ALA A 122 -15.48 -22.29 20.89
N VAL A 123 -16.50 -21.58 21.37
CA VAL A 123 -17.10 -21.87 22.66
C VAL A 123 -17.60 -23.30 22.52
N ALA A 124 -16.91 -24.25 23.17
CA ALA A 124 -17.27 -25.65 23.12
C ALA A 124 -18.74 -25.73 23.56
N ALA A 125 -19.60 -26.19 22.65
CA ALA A 125 -20.99 -26.43 22.97
C ALA A 125 -21.06 -27.35 24.19
N PRO A 126 -21.90 -27.06 25.20
CA PRO A 126 -22.09 -27.97 26.32
C PRO A 126 -22.60 -29.30 25.76
N GLN A 127 -21.79 -30.36 25.88
CA GLN A 127 -22.23 -31.72 25.60
C GLN A 127 -23.39 -32.06 26.55
N PRO A 128 -24.55 -32.51 26.04
CA PRO A 128 -25.60 -33.02 26.89
C PRO A 128 -25.26 -34.44 27.35
N ALA A 129 -25.37 -34.68 28.66
CA ALA A 129 -25.55 -36.00 29.26
C ALA A 129 -26.64 -35.90 30.33
#